data_AF-A0A499UQH2-F1
#
_entry.id   AF-A0A499UQH2-F1
#
_cell.length_a   1.000
_cell.length_b   1.000
_cell.length_c   1.000
_cell.angle_alpha   90.00
_cell.angle_beta   90.00
_cell.angle_gamma   90.00
#
_symmetry.space_group_name_H-M   'P 1'
#
loop_
_entity.id
_entity.type
_entity.pdbx_description
1 polymer ?
#
loop_
_entity_poly.entity_id
_entity_poly.type
_entity_poly.pdbx_seq_one_letter_code
_entity_poly.pdbx_strand_id
1 'polypeptide(L)'
;MTRDLAGAAAKQGNANWALDRDTLRLSAHCPGIVINCRGAYVVKVPSGIDVSVTSPGSVTVVGLLCALRISTETGDVRLERTSGTLRLRSDSGRIHLVDARSADVDARTRRAPLSLAFARPPVHVVAISDAGDVNVKVPSAPAQYRVDGTAGNAAGVRVDIADAPSATRSIVARTDKGVARVRKAEK
;
A
#
# COMPACT_ATOMS: atom_id res chain seq x y z
N MET A 1 16.57 14.05 -7.63
CA MET A 1 15.59 14.15 -6.52
C MET A 1 15.11 15.59 -6.46
N THR A 2 13.82 15.81 -6.23
CA THR A 2 13.26 17.16 -6.01
C THR A 2 12.68 17.21 -4.60
N ARG A 3 12.80 18.35 -3.92
CA ARG A 3 12.33 18.53 -2.54
C ARG A 3 11.55 19.83 -2.45
N ASP A 4 10.41 19.77 -1.78
CA ASP A 4 9.57 20.91 -1.42
C ASP A 4 9.44 20.98 0.11
N LEU A 5 9.76 22.14 0.69
CA LEU A 5 9.83 22.35 2.13
C LEU A 5 8.96 23.55 2.51
N ALA A 6 8.16 23.40 3.55
CA ALA A 6 7.37 24.49 4.10
C ALA A 6 7.47 24.58 5.62
N GLY A 7 7.37 25.81 6.13
CA GLY A 7 7.43 26.10 7.56
C GLY A 7 8.81 25.85 8.15
N ALA A 8 8.86 25.28 9.36
CA ALA A 8 10.12 25.06 10.06
C ALA A 8 11.11 24.16 9.30
N ALA A 9 10.62 23.27 8.43
CA ALA A 9 11.46 22.38 7.62
C ALA A 9 12.29 23.14 6.57
N ALA A 10 11.85 24.34 6.13
CA ALA A 10 12.56 25.15 5.13
C ALA A 10 13.75 25.92 5.71
N LYS A 11 13.86 26.01 7.05
CA LYS A 11 14.98 26.69 7.70
C LYS A 11 16.29 25.92 7.46
N GLN A 12 17.40 26.64 7.36
CA GLN A 12 18.72 26.03 7.15
C GLN A 12 19.03 25.02 8.27
N GLY A 13 19.53 23.83 7.91
CA GLY A 13 19.84 22.74 8.85
C GLY A 13 18.64 21.89 9.30
N ASN A 14 17.42 22.32 9.01
CA ASN A 14 16.20 21.60 9.39
C ASN A 14 15.75 20.56 8.37
N ALA A 15 16.43 20.42 7.23
CA ALA A 15 16.14 19.35 6.28
C ALA A 15 17.44 18.78 5.72
N ASN A 16 17.73 17.53 6.09
CA ASN A 16 18.98 16.86 5.77
C ASN A 16 18.71 15.65 4.87
N TRP A 17 19.72 15.31 4.07
CA TRP A 17 19.73 14.07 3.32
C TRP A 17 21.12 13.44 3.41
N ALA A 18 21.17 12.12 3.43
CA ALA A 18 22.40 11.35 3.38
C ALA A 18 22.17 10.10 2.53
N LEU A 19 23.14 9.76 1.69
CA LEU A 19 23.16 8.51 0.94
C LEU A 19 24.37 7.71 1.43
N ASP A 20 24.13 6.61 2.14
CA ASP A 20 25.16 5.64 2.49
C ASP A 20 24.90 4.36 1.72
N ARG A 21 25.81 4.01 0.79
CA ARG A 21 25.72 2.86 -0.11
C ARG A 21 24.39 2.82 -0.88
N ASP A 22 23.42 2.06 -0.38
CA ASP A 22 22.12 1.80 -0.97
C ASP A 22 20.97 2.53 -0.24
N THR A 23 21.26 3.20 0.87
CA THR A 23 20.26 3.75 1.77
C THR A 23 20.22 5.27 1.70
N LEU A 24 19.18 5.81 1.07
CA LEU A 24 18.87 7.24 1.09
C LEU A 24 18.06 7.59 2.34
N ARG A 25 18.66 8.35 3.27
CA ARG A 25 17.99 8.91 4.44
C ARG A 25 17.58 10.34 4.16
N LEU A 26 16.29 10.64 4.35
CA LEU A 26 15.72 11.97 4.23
C LEU A 26 15.13 12.33 5.59
N SER A 27 15.46 13.50 6.12
CA SER A 27 14.92 13.96 7.40
C SER A 27 14.53 15.43 7.34
N ALA A 28 13.42 15.75 8.01
CA ALA A 28 13.01 17.11 8.30
C ALA A 28 12.87 17.23 9.82
N HIS A 29 13.58 18.18 10.41
CA HIS A 29 13.54 18.51 11.81
C HIS A 29 12.77 19.81 12.00
N CYS A 30 11.83 19.81 12.94
CA CYS A 30 10.99 20.96 13.21
C CYS A 30 11.03 21.27 14.71
N PRO A 31 12.04 22.05 15.15
CA PRO A 31 12.21 22.36 16.56
C PRO A 31 11.16 23.38 17.03
N GLY A 32 10.68 23.20 18.27
CA GLY A 32 9.70 24.09 18.93
C GLY A 32 8.22 23.75 18.65
N ILE A 33 7.30 24.58 19.16
CA ILE A 33 5.88 24.51 18.80
C ILE A 33 5.72 25.20 17.44
N VAL A 34 5.52 24.40 16.39
CA VAL A 34 5.45 24.90 15.00
C VAL A 34 4.04 24.75 14.45
N ILE A 35 3.52 25.83 13.87
CA ILE A 35 2.17 25.88 13.27
C ILE A 35 2.18 25.20 11.89
N ASN A 36 3.34 25.16 11.23
CA ASN A 36 3.56 24.51 9.96
C ASN A 36 4.94 23.80 9.90
N CYS A 37 4.90 22.51 9.60
CA CYS A 37 6.09 21.70 9.33
C CYS A 37 5.74 20.70 8.24
N ARG A 38 6.33 20.86 7.04
CA ARG A 38 6.10 19.95 5.92
C ARG A 38 7.39 19.76 5.14
N GLY A 39 7.74 18.50 4.92
CA GLY A 39 8.75 18.11 3.94
C GLY A 39 8.15 17.13 2.94
N ALA A 40 8.11 17.51 1.67
CA ALA A 40 7.68 16.68 0.57
C ALA A 40 8.90 16.34 -0.29
N TYR A 41 9.09 15.05 -0.57
CA TYR A 41 10.26 14.54 -1.27
C TYR A 41 9.84 13.73 -2.48
N VAL A 42 10.42 14.05 -3.64
CA VAL A 42 10.24 13.32 -4.89
C VAL A 42 11.56 12.65 -5.25
N VAL A 43 11.60 11.34 -5.04
CA VAL A 43 12.77 10.50 -5.35
C VAL A 43 12.49 9.74 -6.65
N LYS A 44 13.34 9.95 -7.66
CA LYS A 44 13.33 9.15 -8.89
C LYS A 44 14.22 7.94 -8.65
N VAL A 45 13.68 6.75 -8.83
CA VAL A 45 14.38 5.48 -8.63
C VAL A 45 14.68 4.87 -10.00
N PRO A 46 15.90 4.37 -10.25
CA PRO A 46 16.22 3.60 -11.44
C PRO A 46 15.28 2.39 -11.61
N SER A 47 15.04 1.97 -12.85
CA SER A 47 14.31 0.73 -13.12
C SER A 47 15.12 -0.49 -12.74
N GLY A 48 14.45 -1.55 -12.27
CA GLY A 48 15.08 -2.85 -12.06
C GLY A 48 15.77 -3.04 -10.70
N ILE A 49 15.66 -2.06 -9.79
CA ILE A 49 16.13 -2.22 -8.41
C ILE A 49 14.95 -2.36 -7.45
N ASP A 50 15.07 -3.28 -6.50
CA ASP A 50 14.08 -3.44 -5.45
C ASP A 50 14.13 -2.25 -4.49
N VAL A 51 12.95 -1.80 -4.04
CA VAL A 51 12.83 -0.57 -3.25
C VAL A 51 12.20 -0.89 -1.90
N SER A 52 12.87 -0.43 -0.83
CA SER A 52 12.34 -0.45 0.53
C SER A 52 12.15 0.98 1.02
N VAL A 53 10.94 1.32 1.47
CA VAL A 53 10.58 2.64 1.99
C VAL A 53 10.05 2.50 3.41
N THR A 54 10.64 3.24 4.34
CA THR A 54 10.14 3.41 5.71
C THR A 54 9.88 4.88 5.94
N SER A 55 8.66 5.25 6.34
CA SER A 55 8.27 6.65 6.52
C SER A 55 7.24 6.80 7.64
N PRO A 56 7.35 7.81 8.53
CA PRO A 56 6.29 8.10 9.48
C PRO A 56 5.04 8.69 8.78
N GLY A 57 5.22 9.34 7.63
CA GLY A 57 4.19 10.00 6.83
C GLY A 57 3.85 9.27 5.52
N SER A 58 2.98 9.89 4.71
CA SER A 58 2.40 9.25 3.53
C SER A 58 3.42 8.96 2.43
N VAL A 59 3.22 7.85 1.72
CA VAL A 59 4.07 7.38 0.63
C VAL A 59 3.23 7.21 -0.63
N THR A 60 3.65 7.81 -1.73
CA THR A 60 3.03 7.61 -3.05
C THR A 60 4.07 7.04 -4.01
N VAL A 61 3.73 5.94 -4.67
CA VAL A 61 4.57 5.29 -5.69
C VAL A 61 3.79 5.16 -6.99
N VAL A 62 4.41 5.54 -8.10
CA VAL A 62 3.77 5.52 -9.41
C VAL A 62 4.70 4.87 -10.42
N GLY A 63 4.22 3.83 -11.11
CA GLY A 63 4.88 3.25 -12.27
C GLY A 63 6.17 2.46 -11.99
N LEU A 64 6.42 2.06 -10.75
CA LEU A 64 7.55 1.18 -10.43
C LEU A 64 7.24 -0.28 -10.75
N LEU A 65 8.16 -0.95 -11.45
CA LEU A 65 7.97 -2.29 -12.00
C LEU A 65 8.84 -3.36 -11.31
N CYS A 66 9.30 -3.10 -10.08
CA CYS A 66 10.20 -3.93 -9.27
C CYS A 66 9.53 -4.40 -7.97
N ALA A 67 10.22 -5.18 -7.13
CA ALA A 67 9.68 -5.51 -5.83
C ALA A 67 9.68 -4.27 -4.91
N LEU A 68 8.58 -4.08 -4.18
CA LEU A 68 8.38 -2.94 -3.30
C LEU A 68 8.06 -3.41 -1.88
N ARG A 69 8.80 -2.88 -0.90
CA ARG A 69 8.49 -2.98 0.51
C ARG A 69 8.23 -1.59 1.06
N ILE A 70 7.03 -1.34 1.57
CA ILE A 70 6.65 -0.04 2.14
C ILE A 70 6.13 -0.26 3.56
N SER A 71 6.67 0.51 4.50
CA SER A 71 6.21 0.54 5.89
C SER A 71 5.95 1.98 6.31
N THR A 72 4.71 2.26 6.71
CA THR A 72 4.33 3.55 7.30
C THR A 72 3.75 3.39 8.70
N GLU A 73 3.85 4.45 9.50
CA GLU A 73 3.23 4.48 10.82
C GLU A 73 1.83 5.12 10.71
N THR A 74 1.77 6.42 10.45
CA THR A 74 0.49 7.15 10.38
C THR A 74 0.07 7.50 8.94
N GLY A 75 1.03 7.55 8.02
CA GLY A 75 0.80 7.97 6.64
C GLY A 75 0.09 6.95 5.76
N ASP A 76 -0.71 7.48 4.83
CA ASP A 76 -1.35 6.70 3.78
C ASP A 76 -0.31 6.16 2.78
N VAL A 77 -0.53 4.94 2.28
CA VAL A 77 0.28 4.29 1.26
C VAL A 77 -0.54 4.20 -0.02
N ARG A 78 -0.12 4.92 -1.07
CA ARG A 78 -0.75 4.92 -2.38
C ARG A 78 0.20 4.37 -3.44
N LEU A 79 -0.24 3.35 -4.17
CA LEU A 79 0.52 2.77 -5.28
C LEU A 79 -0.33 2.77 -6.54
N GLU A 80 0.27 3.18 -7.66
CA GLU A 80 -0.39 3.22 -8.95
C GLU A 80 0.46 2.56 -10.03
N ARG A 81 -0.17 1.72 -10.85
CA ARG A 81 0.45 1.09 -12.03
C ARG A 81 1.76 0.36 -11.70
N THR A 82 1.82 -0.27 -10.52
CA THR A 82 2.99 -1.02 -10.06
C THR A 82 2.96 -2.47 -10.53
N SER A 83 4.13 -3.10 -10.63
CA SER A 83 4.29 -4.55 -10.82
C SER A 83 5.33 -5.11 -9.85
N GLY A 84 5.66 -6.40 -9.96
CA GLY A 84 6.55 -7.07 -9.02
C GLY A 84 5.86 -7.43 -7.69
N THR A 85 6.62 -7.97 -6.74
CA THR A 85 6.10 -8.36 -5.43
C THR A 85 5.90 -7.15 -4.54
N LEU A 86 4.71 -7.01 -3.95
CA LEU A 86 4.39 -5.88 -3.05
C LEU A 86 4.24 -6.37 -1.61
N ARG A 87 4.95 -5.71 -0.69
CA ARG A 87 4.81 -5.88 0.77
C ARG A 87 4.50 -4.52 1.39
N LEU A 88 3.24 -4.28 1.72
CA LEU A 88 2.73 -2.98 2.18
C LEU A 88 2.26 -3.10 3.63
N ARG A 89 2.79 -2.25 4.51
CA ARG A 89 2.40 -2.19 5.91
C ARG A 89 2.14 -0.75 6.32
N SER A 90 1.08 -0.56 7.09
CA SER A 90 0.72 0.71 7.71
C SER A 90 0.16 0.43 9.10
N ASP A 91 0.42 1.27 10.10
CA ASP A 91 -0.25 1.12 11.39
C ASP A 91 -1.65 1.77 11.34
N SER A 92 -1.71 3.04 10.96
CA SER A 92 -2.95 3.83 11.02
C SER A 92 -3.34 4.50 9.70
N GLY A 93 -2.49 4.45 8.68
CA GLY A 93 -2.80 4.96 7.34
C GLY A 93 -3.50 3.94 6.45
N ARG A 94 -4.26 4.43 5.48
CA ARG A 94 -4.93 3.62 4.46
C ARG A 94 -3.91 3.06 3.47
N ILE A 95 -4.20 1.89 2.92
CA ILE A 95 -3.45 1.33 1.79
C ILE A 95 -4.36 1.32 0.57
N HIS A 96 -3.96 2.06 -0.46
CA HIS A 96 -4.68 2.17 -1.72
C HIS A 96 -3.78 1.79 -2.90
N LEU A 97 -4.11 0.68 -3.56
CA LEU A 97 -3.41 0.16 -4.72
C LEU A 97 -4.33 0.23 -5.94
N VAL A 98 -3.87 0.86 -7.02
CA VAL A 98 -4.64 1.10 -8.24
C VAL A 98 -3.89 0.58 -9.45
N ASP A 99 -4.62 -0.07 -10.36
CA ASP A 99 -4.12 -0.61 -11.63
C ASP A 99 -2.87 -1.49 -11.46
N ALA A 100 -2.83 -2.26 -10.36
CA ALA A 100 -1.69 -3.12 -10.08
C ALA A 100 -1.62 -4.28 -11.06
N ARG A 101 -0.41 -4.58 -11.51
CA ARG A 101 -0.08 -5.73 -12.35
C ARG A 101 0.72 -6.79 -11.58
N SER A 102 0.92 -6.58 -10.28
CA SER A 102 1.63 -7.46 -9.36
C SER A 102 0.94 -8.81 -9.19
N ALA A 103 1.73 -9.88 -9.27
CA ALA A 103 1.25 -11.24 -9.05
C ALA A 103 1.17 -11.61 -7.57
N ASP A 104 2.03 -11.04 -6.72
CA ASP A 104 2.06 -11.29 -5.27
C ASP A 104 1.96 -9.95 -4.53
N VAL A 105 0.95 -9.83 -3.66
CA VAL A 105 0.68 -8.66 -2.83
C VAL A 105 0.35 -9.11 -1.41
N ASP A 106 1.12 -8.65 -0.43
CA ASP A 106 0.76 -8.70 1.00
C ASP A 106 0.61 -7.27 1.51
N ALA A 107 -0.62 -6.88 1.82
CA ALA A 107 -0.99 -5.57 2.33
C ALA A 107 -1.66 -5.73 3.69
N ARG A 108 -1.15 -5.01 4.71
CA ARG A 108 -1.67 -5.06 6.07
C ARG A 108 -1.76 -3.68 6.68
N THR A 109 -2.88 -3.39 7.32
CA THR A 109 -3.09 -2.17 8.12
C THR A 109 -3.77 -2.52 9.44
N ARG A 110 -3.60 -1.72 10.50
CA ARG A 110 -4.29 -2.00 11.78
C ARG A 110 -5.59 -1.23 11.91
N ARG A 111 -5.62 0.04 11.52
CA ARG A 111 -6.74 0.94 11.90
C ARG A 111 -7.37 1.71 10.74
N ALA A 112 -7.12 1.27 9.51
CA ALA A 112 -7.60 1.98 8.34
C ALA A 112 -8.14 1.05 7.25
N PRO A 113 -8.97 1.55 6.32
CA PRO A 113 -9.36 0.79 5.15
C PRO A 113 -8.20 0.38 4.24
N LEU A 114 -8.37 -0.78 3.61
CA LEU A 114 -7.46 -1.35 2.63
C LEU A 114 -8.23 -1.53 1.32
N SER A 115 -7.71 -0.99 0.22
CA SER A 115 -8.34 -1.08 -1.10
C SER A 115 -7.31 -1.44 -2.16
N LEU A 116 -7.44 -2.64 -2.73
CA LEU A 116 -6.57 -3.16 -3.80
C LEU A 116 -7.37 -3.34 -5.08
N ALA A 117 -6.96 -2.64 -6.14
CA ALA A 117 -7.50 -2.80 -7.48
C ALA A 117 -6.41 -3.27 -8.44
N PHE A 118 -6.67 -4.41 -9.08
CA PHE A 118 -5.74 -5.06 -9.99
C PHE A 118 -6.17 -4.87 -11.44
N ALA A 119 -5.21 -4.52 -12.30
CA ALA A 119 -5.37 -4.48 -13.75
C ALA A 119 -5.03 -5.81 -14.42
N ARG A 120 -4.22 -6.67 -13.78
CA ARG A 120 -3.97 -8.06 -14.21
C ARG A 120 -4.34 -9.05 -13.12
N PRO A 121 -4.78 -10.28 -13.45
CA PRO A 121 -5.12 -11.29 -12.46
C PRO A 121 -3.95 -11.57 -11.51
N PRO A 122 -4.06 -11.26 -10.19
CA PRO A 122 -3.01 -11.59 -9.23
C PRO A 122 -2.98 -13.10 -8.94
N VAL A 123 -1.84 -13.61 -8.50
CA VAL A 123 -1.66 -15.04 -8.13
C VAL A 123 -1.90 -15.22 -6.64
N HIS A 124 -1.32 -14.35 -5.81
CA HIS A 124 -1.41 -14.42 -4.36
C HIS A 124 -1.72 -13.02 -3.81
N VAL A 125 -2.83 -12.89 -3.08
CA VAL A 125 -3.22 -11.64 -2.43
C VAL A 125 -3.49 -11.92 -0.97
N VAL A 126 -2.84 -11.15 -0.09
CA VAL A 126 -3.14 -11.09 1.34
C VAL A 126 -3.50 -9.65 1.66
N ALA A 127 -4.73 -9.44 2.12
CA ALA A 127 -5.26 -8.14 2.49
C ALA A 127 -5.88 -8.25 3.89
N ILE A 128 -5.23 -7.63 4.89
CA ILE A 128 -5.63 -7.74 6.29
C ILE A 128 -5.78 -6.34 6.91
N SER A 129 -6.89 -6.13 7.61
CA SER A 129 -7.17 -4.93 8.39
C SER A 129 -7.78 -5.26 9.75
N ASP A 130 -7.13 -4.90 10.87
CA ASP A 130 -7.75 -5.19 12.18
C ASP A 130 -9.04 -4.35 12.37
N ALA A 131 -8.99 -3.07 11.98
CA ALA A 131 -10.14 -2.16 12.00
C ALA A 131 -10.19 -1.31 10.71
N GLY A 132 -11.08 -1.68 9.80
CA GLY A 132 -11.33 -1.00 8.54
C GLY A 132 -11.75 -1.98 7.45
N ASP A 133 -12.47 -1.47 6.45
CA ASP A 133 -12.93 -2.30 5.34
C ASP A 133 -11.77 -2.80 4.48
N VAL A 134 -11.86 -4.05 4.05
CA VAL A 134 -10.93 -4.66 3.09
C VAL A 134 -11.66 -4.83 1.77
N ASN A 135 -11.19 -4.14 0.73
CA ASN A 135 -11.78 -4.19 -0.60
C ASN A 135 -10.73 -4.71 -1.60
N VAL A 136 -11.01 -5.86 -2.21
CA VAL A 136 -10.18 -6.45 -3.26
C VAL A 136 -10.97 -6.49 -4.57
N LYS A 137 -10.49 -5.81 -5.59
CA LYS A 137 -11.04 -5.80 -6.95
C LYS A 137 -10.10 -6.52 -7.90
N VAL A 138 -10.57 -7.61 -8.50
CA VAL A 138 -9.84 -8.37 -9.53
C VAL A 138 -10.40 -8.12 -10.92
N PRO A 139 -9.62 -8.28 -11.99
CA PRO A 139 -10.13 -8.14 -13.36
C PRO A 139 -11.24 -9.16 -13.67
N SER A 140 -12.13 -8.80 -14.59
CA SER A 140 -13.23 -9.67 -15.06
C SER A 140 -12.77 -10.84 -15.97
N ALA A 141 -11.46 -11.00 -16.19
CA ALA A 141 -10.88 -12.12 -16.93
C ALA A 141 -11.26 -13.48 -16.33
N PRO A 142 -11.24 -14.60 -17.09
CA PRO A 142 -11.71 -15.93 -16.65
C PRO A 142 -10.84 -16.60 -15.57
N ALA A 143 -10.11 -15.84 -14.76
CA ALA A 143 -9.34 -16.35 -13.65
C ALA A 143 -10.26 -16.80 -12.50
N GLN A 144 -10.04 -18.02 -12.03
CA GLN A 144 -10.64 -18.55 -10.82
C GLN A 144 -9.74 -18.28 -9.61
N TYR A 145 -10.34 -18.04 -8.45
CA TYR A 145 -9.63 -17.78 -7.20
C TYR A 145 -10.22 -18.63 -6.09
N ARG A 146 -9.34 -19.12 -5.23
CA ARG A 146 -9.70 -19.58 -3.90
C ARG A 146 -9.77 -18.36 -2.98
N VAL A 147 -10.93 -18.08 -2.41
CA VAL A 147 -11.14 -16.92 -1.54
C VAL A 147 -11.23 -17.37 -0.08
N ASP A 148 -10.31 -16.88 0.74
CA ASP A 148 -10.36 -17.00 2.19
C ASP A 148 -10.76 -15.64 2.77
N GLY A 149 -12.06 -15.50 3.04
CA GLY A 149 -12.63 -14.29 3.62
C GLY A 149 -12.98 -14.50 5.08
N THR A 150 -12.45 -13.65 5.97
CA THR A 150 -12.77 -13.70 7.40
C THR A 150 -13.17 -12.30 7.90
N ALA A 151 -14.30 -12.21 8.61
CA ALA A 151 -14.74 -10.99 9.28
C ALA A 151 -15.02 -11.27 10.77
N GLY A 152 -14.46 -10.47 11.68
CA GLY A 152 -14.64 -10.62 13.13
C GLY A 152 -15.94 -10.03 13.70
N ASN A 153 -16.87 -9.60 12.84
CA ASN A 153 -18.09 -8.89 13.24
C ASN A 153 -19.28 -9.22 12.31
N ALA A 154 -20.49 -8.80 12.70
CA ALA A 154 -21.74 -9.09 11.99
C ALA A 154 -21.85 -8.48 10.58
N ALA A 155 -21.03 -7.47 10.22
CA ALA A 155 -21.04 -6.88 8.88
C ALA A 155 -20.52 -7.84 7.79
N GLY A 156 -19.74 -8.84 8.21
CA GLY A 156 -19.46 -10.06 7.46
C GLY A 156 -18.51 -9.92 6.29
N VAL A 157 -18.42 -11.00 5.52
CA VAL A 157 -17.62 -11.15 4.30
C VAL A 157 -18.57 -11.14 3.10
N ARG A 158 -18.22 -10.40 2.05
CA ARG A 158 -18.96 -10.37 0.77
C ARG A 158 -18.05 -10.78 -0.38
N VAL A 159 -18.31 -11.94 -0.96
CA VAL A 159 -17.54 -12.47 -2.08
C VAL A 159 -18.46 -12.47 -3.31
N ASP A 160 -18.22 -11.51 -4.20
CA ASP A 160 -18.99 -11.28 -5.42
C ASP A 160 -18.29 -11.94 -6.65
N ILE A 161 -17.48 -12.98 -6.40
CA ILE A 161 -16.78 -13.79 -7.42
C ILE A 161 -17.03 -15.27 -7.19
N ALA A 162 -16.88 -16.10 -8.24
CA ALA A 162 -16.97 -17.55 -8.09
C ALA A 162 -15.77 -18.07 -7.30
N ASP A 163 -16.03 -18.57 -6.08
CA ASP A 163 -15.01 -19.22 -5.25
C ASP A 163 -14.74 -20.63 -5.76
N ALA A 164 -13.47 -20.92 -6.00
CA ALA A 164 -12.99 -22.19 -6.53
C ALA A 164 -11.88 -22.73 -5.62
N PRO A 165 -12.19 -23.62 -4.66
CA PRO A 165 -11.22 -24.13 -3.69
C PRO A 165 -9.99 -24.82 -4.31
N SER A 166 -10.13 -25.38 -5.51
CA SER A 166 -9.06 -26.02 -6.29
C SER A 166 -8.25 -25.06 -7.15
N ALA A 167 -8.58 -23.77 -7.18
CA ALA A 167 -7.85 -22.78 -7.97
C ALA A 167 -6.44 -22.55 -7.42
N THR A 168 -5.47 -22.40 -8.32
CA THR A 168 -4.09 -22.10 -7.98
C THR A 168 -3.90 -20.68 -7.45
N ARG A 169 -4.81 -19.75 -7.80
CA ARG A 169 -4.76 -18.35 -7.34
C ARG A 169 -5.52 -18.21 -6.04
N SER A 170 -4.97 -17.43 -5.10
CA SER A 170 -5.55 -17.25 -3.77
C SER A 170 -5.74 -15.78 -3.43
N ILE A 171 -6.84 -15.50 -2.73
CA ILE A 171 -7.13 -14.19 -2.14
C ILE A 171 -7.51 -14.41 -0.69
N VAL A 172 -6.70 -13.89 0.22
CA VAL A 172 -7.02 -13.79 1.65
C VAL A 172 -7.47 -12.37 1.94
N ALA A 173 -8.72 -12.21 2.38
CA ALA A 173 -9.30 -10.93 2.75
C ALA A 173 -9.84 -11.02 4.18
N ARG A 174 -9.12 -10.41 5.13
CA ARG A 174 -9.46 -10.50 6.56
C ARG A 174 -9.70 -9.12 7.16
N THR A 175 -10.78 -9.00 7.92
CA THR A 175 -10.98 -7.88 8.83
C THR A 175 -11.49 -8.34 10.19
N ASP A 176 -11.07 -7.70 11.28
CA ASP A 176 -11.71 -7.97 12.58
C ASP A 176 -12.92 -7.03 12.78
N LYS A 177 -12.78 -5.74 12.46
CA LYS A 177 -13.85 -4.72 12.50
C LYS A 177 -14.00 -4.01 11.16
N GLY A 178 -15.08 -4.31 10.44
CA GLY A 178 -15.34 -3.83 9.07
C GLY A 178 -15.91 -4.92 8.18
N VAL A 179 -15.99 -4.64 6.88
CA VAL A 179 -16.43 -5.58 5.84
C VAL A 179 -15.25 -6.01 4.99
N ALA A 180 -15.08 -7.32 4.80
CA ALA A 180 -14.20 -7.87 3.78
C ALA A 180 -15.00 -8.09 2.49
N ARG A 181 -14.62 -7.44 1.40
CA ARG A 181 -15.26 -7.55 0.09
C ARG A 181 -14.26 -7.94 -0.98
N VAL A 182 -14.59 -9.00 -1.74
CA VAL A 182 -13.85 -9.42 -2.93
C VAL A 182 -14.81 -9.39 -4.11
N ARG A 183 -14.49 -8.64 -5.16
CA ARG A 183 -15.35 -8.47 -6.34
C ARG A 183 -14.58 -8.35 -7.64
N LYS A 184 -15.28 -8.53 -8.77
CA LYS A 184 -14.75 -8.16 -10.08
C LYS A 184 -14.74 -6.63 -10.26
N ALA A 185 -13.80 -6.14 -11.05
CA ALA A 185 -13.83 -4.78 -11.57
C ALA A 185 -14.98 -4.65 -12.58
N GLU A 186 -15.75 -3.57 -12.45
CA GLU A 186 -16.74 -3.16 -13.45
C GLU A 186 -16.01 -2.85 -14.77
N LYS A 187 -16.65 -3.20 -15.89
CA LYS A 187 -16.06 -3.15 -17.23
C LYS A 187 -16.16 -1.75 -17.83
#